data_AF-A0A9E1Y1Q4-F1
#
_entry.id   AF-A0A9E1Y1Q4-F1
#
_cell.length_a   1.000
_cell.length_b   1.000
_cell.length_c   1.000
_cell.angle_alpha   90.00
_cell.angle_beta   90.00
_cell.angle_gamma   90.00
#
_symmetry.space_group_name_H-M   'P 1'
#
loop_
_entity.id
_entity.type
_entity.pdbx_description
1 polymer ?
#
loop_
_entity_poly.entity_id
_entity_poly.type
_entity_poly.pdbx_seq_one_letter_code
_entity_poly.pdbx_strand_id
1 'polypeptide(L)' 'MAELGQYVWPKISQGEIVPIIQQVFPIQAASEAHELVASDGTIGKVVLKVTD' A
#
# COMPACT_ATOMS: atom_id res chain seq x y z
N MET A 1 -9.96 -13.35 10.32
CA MET A 1 -9.99 -13.07 8.86
C MET A 1 -11.40 -12.90 8.30
N ALA A 2 -12.41 -13.64 8.80
CA ALA A 2 -13.79 -13.52 8.31
C ALA A 2 -14.39 -12.09 8.44
N GLU A 3 -14.10 -11.38 9.54
CA GLU A 3 -14.68 -10.05 9.79
C GLU A 3 -14.18 -8.96 8.83
N LEU A 4 -12.90 -8.98 8.43
CA LEU A 4 -12.36 -8.06 7.42
C LEU A 4 -13.05 -8.24 6.06
N GLY A 5 -13.23 -9.50 5.65
CA GLY A 5 -13.95 -9.85 4.43
C GLY A 5 -15.42 -9.41 4.46
N GLN A 6 -16.07 -9.49 5.63
CA GLN A 6 -17.46 -9.11 5.80
C GLN A 6 -17.67 -7.59 5.81
N TYR A 7 -16.82 -6.85 6.53
CA TYR A 7 -17.10 -5.44 6.83
C TYR A 7 -16.23 -4.45 6.05
N VAL A 8 -14.98 -4.81 5.75
CA VAL A 8 -13.99 -3.87 5.20
C VAL A 8 -13.84 -4.04 3.69
N TRP A 9 -13.83 -5.28 3.18
CA TRP A 9 -13.57 -5.54 1.76
C TRP A 9 -14.65 -4.94 0.85
N PRO A 10 -15.96 -5.04 1.15
CA PRO A 10 -17.00 -4.40 0.35
C PRO A 10 -16.80 -2.88 0.24
N LYS A 11 -16.37 -2.24 1.33
CA LYS A 11 -16.13 -0.79 1.38
C LYS A 11 -14.92 -0.37 0.55
N ILE A 12 -13.86 -1.19 0.52
CA ILE A 12 -12.72 -0.98 -0.38
C ILE A 12 -13.16 -1.13 -1.84
N SER A 13 -13.88 -2.20 -2.17
CA SER A 13 -14.36 -2.47 -3.54
C SER A 13 -15.34 -1.41 -4.06
N GLN A 14 -16.13 -0.81 -3.17
CA GLN A 14 -17.07 0.28 -3.49
C GLN A 14 -16.40 1.66 -3.52
N GLY A 15 -15.12 1.77 -3.16
CA GLY A 15 -14.39 3.03 -3.10
C GLY A 15 -14.74 3.92 -1.89
N GLU A 16 -15.49 3.40 -0.91
CA GLU A 16 -15.75 4.11 0.35
C GLU A 16 -14.49 4.19 1.23
N ILE A 17 -13.61 3.19 1.13
CA ILE A 17 -12.29 3.18 1.79
C ILE A 17 -11.23 3.17 0.68
N VAL A 18 -10.38 4.20 0.64
CA VAL A 18 -9.34 4.35 -0.37
C VAL A 18 -7.96 4.38 0.29
N PRO A 19 -6.99 3.57 -0.15
CA PRO A 19 -5.64 3.64 0.36
C PRO A 19 -4.95 4.91 -0.11
N ILE A 20 -4.23 5.57 0.81
CA ILE A 20 -3.32 6.67 0.47
C ILE A 20 -2.00 6.05 0.04
N ILE A 21 -1.69 6.10 -1.26
CA ILE A 21 -0.42 5.62 -1.81
C ILE A 21 0.56 6.79 -1.83
N GLN A 22 1.65 6.65 -1.08
CA GLN A 22 2.70 7.66 -1.06
C GLN A 22 3.60 7.54 -2.28
N GLN A 23 4.09 6.33 -2.55
CA GLN A 23 5.02 6.07 -3.64
C GLN A 23 4.93 4.62 -4.11
N VAL A 24 5.17 4.42 -5.40
CA VAL A 24 5.27 3.10 -6.03
C VAL A 24 6.68 2.94 -6.57
N PHE A 25 7.35 1.86 -6.19
CA PHE A 25 8.68 1.50 -6.70
C PHE A 25 8.58 0.24 -7.57
N PRO A 26 9.46 0.07 -8.57
CA PRO A 26 9.62 -1.24 -9.20
C PRO A 26 10.12 -2.25 -8.14
N ILE A 27 9.74 -3.52 -8.26
CA ILE A 27 10.11 -4.59 -7.31
C ILE A 27 11.63 -4.72 -7.14
N GLN A 28 12.42 -4.36 -8.16
CA GLN A 28 13.87 -4.34 -8.14
C GLN A 28 14.45 -3.26 -7.20
N ALA A 29 13.70 -2.20 -6.92
CA ALA A 29 14.09 -1.09 -6.04
C ALA A 29 13.57 -1.27 -4.60
N ALA A 30 13.39 -2.51 -4.15
CA ALA A 30 12.93 -2.80 -2.79
C ALA A 30 13.82 -2.21 -1.69
N SER A 31 15.13 -2.06 -1.93
CA SER A 31 16.05 -1.41 -0.97
C SER A 31 15.69 0.06 -0.77
N GLU A 32 15.54 0.82 -1.85
CA GLU A 32 15.15 2.24 -1.81
C GLU A 32 13.78 2.44 -1.16
N ALA A 33 12.83 1.53 -1.45
CA ALA A 33 11.52 1.54 -0.81
C ALA A 33 11.62 1.35 0.71
N HIS A 34 12.50 0.47 1.20
CA HIS A 34 12.73 0.28 2.64
C HIS A 34 13.43 1.47 3.29
N GLU A 35 14.38 2.10 2.59
CA GLU A 35 15.04 3.32 3.07
C GLU A 35 14.02 4.45 3.28
N LEU A 36 13.08 4.62 2.34
CA LEU A 36 11.98 5.57 2.49
C LEU A 36 11.09 5.24 3.69
N VAL A 37 10.72 3.97 3.89
CA VAL A 37 9.91 3.54 5.03
C VAL A 37 10.65 3.76 6.36
N ALA A 38 11.97 3.57 6.38
CA ALA A 38 12.80 3.76 7.55
C ALA A 38 13.04 5.24 7.91
N SER A 39 12.69 6.18 7.03
CA SER A 39 12.96 7.61 7.24
C SER A 39 11.98 8.31 8.18
N ASP A 40 11.07 7.58 8.85
CA ASP A 40 9.99 8.05 9.74
C ASP A 40 9.08 9.16 9.16
N GLY A 41 9.16 9.40 7.84
CA GLY A 41 8.45 10.46 7.12
C GLY A 41 7.33 9.95 6.22
N THR A 42 6.99 8.66 6.28
CA THR A 42 6.01 8.08 5.36
C THR A 42 4.58 8.36 5.80
N ILE A 43 3.82 9.06 4.95
CA ILE A 43 2.37 9.21 5.09
C ILE A 43 1.71 8.35 4.00
N GLY A 44 1.18 7.19 4.40
CA GLY A 44 0.48 6.26 3.51
C GLY A 44 1.22 4.96 3.27
N LYS A 45 0.95 4.31 2.14
CA LYS A 45 1.53 3.03 1.74
C LYS A 45 2.60 3.22 0.66
N VAL A 46 3.71 2.51 0.81
CA VAL A 46 4.70 2.29 -0.24
C VAL A 46 4.40 0.94 -0.89
N VAL A 47 4.30 0.91 -2.22
CA VAL A 47 3.92 -0.29 -2.98
C VAL A 47 5.05 -0.68 -3.94
N LEU A 48 5.31 -1.99 -4.05
CA LEU A 48 6.23 -2.52 -5.05
C LEU A 48 5.44 -3.06 -6.25
N LYS A 49 5.77 -2.57 -7.45
CA LYS A 49 5.21 -3.00 -8.73
C LYS A 49 6.04 -4.14 -9.30
N VAL A 50 5.42 -5.31 -9.47
CA VAL A 50 6.10 -6.57 -9.86
C VAL A 50 6.23 -6.73 -11.38
N THR A 51 5.32 -6.12 -12.15
CA THR A 51 5.27 -6.17 -13.62
C THR A 51 4.81 -4.83 -14.15
N ASP A 52 5.19 -4.46 -15.37
CA ASP A 52 4.66 -3.26 -16.04
C ASP A 52 3.17 -3.33 -16.34
#